data_AF-A0A1Z9H671-F1
#
_entry.id   AF-A0A1Z9H671-F1
#
_cell.length_a   1.000
_cell.length_b   1.000
_cell.length_c   1.000
_cell.angle_alpha   90.00
_cell.angle_beta   90.00
_cell.angle_gamma   90.00
#
_symmetry.space_group_name_H-M   'P 1'
#
loop_
_entity.id
_entity.type
_entity.pdbx_description
1 polymer ?
#
loop_
_entity_poly.entity_id
_entity_poly.type
_entity_poly.pdbx_seq_one_letter_code
_entity_poly.pdbx_strand_id
1 'polypeptide(L)'
;MSQFKYTSWGRTRGPKPLTSDAAVAQKQTATEVTLVAAAALNDALDDATAGENGYATENQEYLHLQLENNATTDTVTLYGYNYAFGSWAILKIPVGFTTQAVTDPTDPADFDNAIGQAASTADTSYINAQFTSISGKYMVTVPIHGIDRIGFAHDGAKGAQFKVRAACSTL
;
A
#
# COMPACT_ATOMS: atom_id res chain seq x y z
N MET A 1 40.17 -23.53 -3.93
CA MET A 1 39.80 -22.11 -3.87
C MET A 1 38.33 -22.03 -3.45
N SER A 2 38.06 -21.56 -2.24
CA SER A 2 36.68 -21.29 -1.80
C SER A 2 36.17 -20.09 -2.58
N GLN A 3 35.22 -20.31 -3.50
CA GLN A 3 34.48 -19.20 -4.08
C GLN A 3 33.53 -18.66 -3.02
N PHE A 4 33.86 -17.52 -2.43
CA PHE A 4 32.92 -16.77 -1.61
C PHE A 4 31.73 -16.38 -2.49
N LYS A 5 30.64 -17.14 -2.37
CA LYS A 5 29.33 -16.76 -2.92
C LYS A 5 28.83 -15.64 -2.03
N TYR A 6 28.85 -14.41 -2.52
CA TYR A 6 28.16 -13.31 -1.86
C TYR A 6 26.66 -13.63 -1.86
N THR A 7 26.17 -14.26 -0.80
CA THR A 7 24.74 -14.20 -0.46
C THR A 7 24.55 -12.81 0.16
N SER A 8 24.54 -11.78 -0.69
CA SER A 8 24.19 -10.45 -0.22
C SER A 8 22.87 -10.58 0.54
N TRP A 9 22.84 -10.04 1.75
CA TRP A 9 21.58 -9.81 2.44
C TRP A 9 20.79 -8.88 1.52
N GLY A 10 19.83 -9.48 0.83
CA GLY A 10 19.18 -8.96 -0.36
C GLY A 10 18.40 -7.69 -0.07
N ARG A 11 19.07 -6.54 -0.13
CA ARG A 11 18.43 -5.27 -0.49
C ARG A 11 18.15 -5.35 -1.98
N THR A 12 16.97 -5.82 -2.35
CA THR A 12 16.54 -5.80 -3.76
C THR A 12 16.50 -4.35 -4.20
N ARG A 13 17.38 -3.95 -5.14
CA ARG A 13 17.45 -2.59 -5.70
C ARG A 13 16.27 -2.27 -6.64
N GLY A 14 15.16 -2.98 -6.49
CA GLY A 14 13.97 -2.90 -7.34
C GLY A 14 12.75 -3.39 -6.58
N PRO A 15 11.54 -2.92 -6.95
CA PRO A 15 10.31 -3.30 -6.26
C PRO A 15 10.10 -4.83 -6.29
N LYS A 16 9.87 -5.43 -5.13
CA LYS A 16 9.49 -6.84 -5.02
C LYS A 16 8.00 -6.99 -5.37
N PRO A 17 7.65 -7.87 -6.33
CA PRO A 17 6.26 -8.17 -6.65
C PRO A 17 5.64 -9.08 -5.59
N LEU A 18 4.31 -9.06 -5.51
CA LEU A 18 3.48 -9.84 -4.57
C LEU A 18 3.67 -11.36 -4.68
N THR A 19 4.01 -11.88 -5.86
CA THR A 19 4.26 -13.31 -6.11
C THR A 19 5.50 -13.49 -6.98
N SER A 20 6.37 -14.45 -6.63
CA SER A 20 7.55 -14.78 -7.44
C SER A 20 7.20 -15.87 -8.47
N ASP A 21 6.91 -15.48 -9.72
CA ASP A 21 6.99 -16.43 -10.83
C ASP A 21 8.45 -16.57 -11.27
N ALA A 22 9.08 -17.70 -10.92
CA ALA A 22 10.24 -18.15 -11.68
C ALA A 22 9.72 -18.61 -13.06
N ALA A 23 10.12 -18.11 -14.22
CA ALA A 23 11.31 -17.38 -14.64
C ALA A 23 10.97 -16.08 -15.42
N VAL A 24 11.71 -15.00 -15.19
CA VAL A 24 11.42 -13.68 -15.78
C VAL A 24 12.46 -13.27 -16.81
N ALA A 25 12.08 -13.33 -18.10
CA ALA A 25 12.74 -12.59 -19.18
C ALA A 25 12.08 -11.19 -19.30
N GLN A 26 12.53 -10.28 -18.45
CA GLN A 26 12.48 -8.81 -18.59
C GLN A 26 11.23 -7.97 -18.26
N LYS A 27 10.08 -8.48 -17.80
CA LYS A 27 9.10 -7.63 -17.10
C LYS A 27 8.39 -8.40 -15.98
N GLN A 28 8.65 -8.03 -14.72
CA GLN A 28 7.81 -8.44 -13.60
C GLN A 28 6.48 -7.69 -13.72
N THR A 29 5.41 -8.37 -14.12
CA THR A 29 4.06 -7.80 -14.11
C THR A 29 3.58 -7.76 -12.67
N ALA A 30 3.19 -6.58 -12.17
CA ALA A 30 2.59 -6.46 -10.84
C ALA A 30 1.21 -7.14 -10.82
N THR A 31 1.00 -8.06 -9.88
CA THR A 31 -0.27 -8.75 -9.66
C THR A 31 -1.25 -7.85 -8.89
N GLU A 32 -2.55 -8.02 -9.15
CA GLU A 32 -3.61 -7.35 -8.37
C GLU A 32 -3.60 -7.87 -6.93
N VAL A 33 -3.72 -6.98 -5.94
CA VAL A 33 -3.87 -7.36 -4.54
C VAL A 33 -5.32 -7.75 -4.26
N THR A 34 -5.50 -8.76 -3.43
CA THR A 34 -6.81 -9.07 -2.86
C THR A 34 -7.18 -7.99 -1.86
N LEU A 35 -8.29 -7.30 -2.12
CA LEU A 35 -8.89 -6.40 -1.14
C LEU A 35 -9.79 -7.23 -0.24
N VAL A 36 -9.63 -7.09 1.07
CA VAL A 36 -10.46 -7.77 2.07
C VAL A 36 -11.34 -6.76 2.80
N ALA A 37 -12.43 -7.22 3.42
CA ALA A 37 -13.15 -6.36 4.37
C ALA A 37 -12.25 -6.11 5.60
N ALA A 38 -12.30 -4.92 6.19
CA ALA A 38 -11.48 -4.60 7.38
C ALA A 38 -11.70 -5.61 8.52
N ALA A 39 -12.94 -6.06 8.74
CA ALA A 39 -13.29 -7.06 9.75
C ALA A 39 -12.82 -8.49 9.41
N ALA A 40 -12.33 -8.73 8.19
CA ALA A 40 -11.77 -10.01 7.78
C ALA A 40 -10.24 -10.08 7.97
N LEU A 41 -9.58 -8.98 8.35
CA LEU A 41 -8.18 -9.02 8.76
C LEU A 41 -8.06 -9.79 10.08
N ASN A 42 -7.35 -10.91 10.04
CA ASN A 42 -7.14 -11.75 11.21
C ASN A 42 -5.76 -11.48 11.83
N ASP A 43 -5.74 -11.22 13.14
CA ASP A 43 -4.52 -11.02 13.93
C ASP A 43 -3.70 -12.32 14.07
N ALA A 44 -4.35 -13.48 14.00
CA ALA A 44 -3.68 -14.77 14.00
C ALA A 44 -3.10 -15.07 12.60
N LEU A 45 -1.80 -14.84 12.42
CA LEU A 45 -1.09 -15.05 11.15
C LEU A 45 -0.47 -16.45 10.99
N ASP A 46 -0.90 -17.41 11.82
CA ASP A 46 -0.31 -18.75 11.89
C ASP A 46 -1.11 -19.82 11.11
N ASP A 47 -2.17 -19.42 10.41
CA ASP A 47 -3.02 -20.32 9.64
C ASP A 47 -2.70 -20.34 8.14
N ALA A 48 -3.30 -21.29 7.42
CA ALA A 48 -3.11 -21.43 5.97
C ALA A 48 -3.69 -20.24 5.16
N THR A 49 -4.56 -19.44 5.77
CA THR A 49 -5.17 -18.24 5.18
C THR A 49 -4.40 -16.96 5.52
N ALA A 50 -3.32 -17.03 6.29
CA ALA A 50 -2.54 -15.86 6.69
C ALA A 50 -1.94 -15.07 5.52
N GLY A 51 -1.81 -15.69 4.35
CA GLY A 51 -1.43 -15.00 3.10
C GLY A 51 -2.51 -14.05 2.57
N GLU A 52 -3.77 -14.22 2.98
CA GLU A 52 -4.89 -13.35 2.64
C GLU A 52 -4.95 -12.09 3.53
N ASN A 53 -4.35 -12.14 4.73
CA ASN A 53 -4.34 -11.01 5.66
C ASN A 53 -3.43 -9.86 5.22
N GLY A 54 -2.59 -10.03 4.20
CA GLY A 54 -1.81 -8.94 3.65
C GLY A 54 -0.43 -9.33 3.14
N TYR A 55 0.20 -8.36 2.48
CA TYR A 55 1.49 -8.49 1.85
C TYR A 55 2.63 -8.41 2.87
N ALA A 56 3.48 -9.44 2.92
CA ALA A 56 4.70 -9.42 3.71
C ALA A 56 5.69 -8.39 3.14
N THR A 57 6.11 -7.44 3.96
CA THR A 57 6.98 -6.36 3.49
C THR A 57 8.43 -6.76 3.50
N GLU A 58 8.84 -7.75 4.32
CA GLU A 58 10.25 -8.12 4.52
C GLU A 58 11.14 -6.93 4.92
N ASN A 59 10.64 -6.08 5.82
CA ASN A 59 11.35 -4.90 6.34
C ASN A 59 11.76 -3.90 5.25
N GLN A 60 10.96 -3.79 4.19
CA GLN A 60 11.16 -2.76 3.16
C GLN A 60 10.67 -1.39 3.66
N GLU A 61 11.20 -0.32 3.09
CA GLU A 61 10.92 1.06 3.54
C GLU A 61 9.75 1.71 2.82
N TYR A 62 9.51 1.33 1.56
CA TYR A 62 8.52 1.96 0.70
C TYR A 62 7.55 0.93 0.12
N LEU A 63 6.28 1.31 0.10
CA LEU A 63 5.21 0.63 -0.59
C LEU A 63 4.80 1.44 -1.81
N HIS A 64 4.88 0.85 -2.98
CA HIS A 64 4.39 1.43 -4.23
C HIS A 64 3.02 0.87 -4.55
N LEU A 65 2.04 1.74 -4.72
CA LEU A 65 0.67 1.39 -5.07
C LEU A 65 0.31 1.95 -6.42
N GLN A 66 -0.30 1.12 -7.26
CA GLN A 66 -1.00 1.55 -8.47
C GLN A 66 -2.49 1.28 -8.27
N LEU A 67 -3.30 2.33 -8.41
CA LEU A 67 -4.75 2.23 -8.38
C LEU A 67 -5.29 2.45 -9.79
N GLU A 68 -6.24 1.63 -10.17
CA GLU A 68 -6.96 1.70 -11.44
C GLU A 68 -8.44 1.58 -11.14
N ASN A 69 -9.23 2.52 -11.66
CA ASN A 69 -10.69 2.44 -11.58
C ASN A 69 -11.34 3.00 -12.85
N ASN A 70 -12.63 2.75 -13.00
CA ASN A 70 -13.42 3.30 -14.10
C ASN A 70 -14.86 3.59 -13.65
N ALA A 71 -15.13 4.87 -13.44
CA ALA A 71 -16.43 5.50 -13.19
C ALA A 71 -17.08 5.29 -11.81
N THR A 72 -16.71 4.28 -11.02
CA THR A 72 -17.17 4.15 -9.62
C THR A 72 -16.18 4.77 -8.65
N THR A 73 -16.66 5.39 -7.58
CA THR A 73 -15.79 5.84 -6.48
C THR A 73 -15.51 4.65 -5.57
N ASP A 74 -14.27 4.18 -5.55
CA ASP A 74 -13.82 3.11 -4.66
C ASP A 74 -12.61 3.56 -3.86
N THR A 75 -12.53 3.11 -2.60
CA THR A 75 -11.49 3.48 -1.65
C THR A 75 -10.78 2.24 -1.13
N VAL A 76 -9.46 2.30 -1.04
CA VAL A 76 -8.64 1.32 -0.31
C VAL A 76 -8.04 1.98 0.94
N THR A 77 -8.16 1.30 2.07
CA THR A 77 -7.50 1.66 3.34
C THR A 77 -6.37 0.69 3.59
N LEU A 78 -5.18 1.20 3.90
CA LEU A 78 -4.04 0.36 4.28
C LEU A 78 -4.03 0.07 5.77
N TYR A 79 -3.73 -1.18 6.11
CA TYR A 79 -3.51 -1.63 7.47
C TYR A 79 -2.06 -2.11 7.61
N GLY A 80 -1.42 -1.75 8.71
CA GLY A 80 -0.11 -2.27 9.09
C GLY A 80 -0.26 -3.35 10.16
N TYR A 81 0.44 -4.46 9.97
CA TYR A 81 0.66 -5.45 11.02
C TYR A 81 2.08 -5.32 11.54
N ASN A 82 2.24 -5.45 12.85
CA ASN A 82 3.54 -5.51 13.50
C ASN A 82 3.63 -6.77 14.37
N TYR A 83 4.65 -7.60 14.15
CA TYR A 83 4.84 -8.85 14.89
C TYR A 83 5.09 -8.63 16.39
N ALA A 84 5.60 -7.48 16.80
CA ALA A 84 5.78 -7.16 18.22
C ALA A 84 4.44 -6.88 18.93
N PHE A 85 3.44 -6.35 18.21
CA PHE A 85 2.10 -6.10 18.76
C PHE A 85 1.13 -7.26 18.51
N GLY A 86 1.38 -8.05 17.47
CA GLY A 86 0.53 -9.19 17.13
C GLY A 86 -0.86 -8.79 16.64
N SER A 87 -1.00 -7.59 16.06
CA SER A 87 -2.31 -7.06 15.67
C SER A 87 -2.25 -6.14 14.45
N TRP A 88 -3.35 -6.10 13.69
CA TRP A 88 -3.58 -5.12 12.64
C TRP A 88 -4.02 -3.77 13.20
N ALA A 89 -3.51 -2.69 12.61
CA ALA A 89 -3.99 -1.34 12.85
C ALA A 89 -4.01 -0.53 11.55
N ILE A 90 -4.88 0.48 11.46
CA ILE A 90 -4.89 1.38 10.30
C ILE A 90 -3.51 2.05 10.18
N LEU A 91 -2.90 1.95 9.00
CA LEU A 91 -1.64 2.62 8.73
C LEU A 91 -1.89 4.13 8.68
N LYS A 92 -1.08 4.88 9.42
CA LYS A 92 -1.14 6.34 9.49
C LYS A 92 0.02 6.94 8.72
N ILE A 93 -0.25 7.94 7.88
CA ILE A 93 0.76 8.68 7.10
C ILE A 93 0.72 10.16 7.48
N PRO A 94 1.84 10.90 7.40
CA PRO A 94 1.85 12.32 7.74
C PRO A 94 0.84 13.12 6.91
N VAL A 95 0.24 14.16 7.49
CA VAL A 95 -0.52 15.14 6.71
C VAL A 95 0.38 15.85 5.69
N GLY A 96 -0.16 16.19 4.53
CA GLY A 96 0.61 16.70 3.39
C GLY A 96 1.23 15.59 2.53
N PHE A 97 1.09 14.32 2.91
CA PHE A 97 1.20 13.22 1.95
C PHE A 97 0.03 13.33 0.98
N THR A 98 0.31 13.60 -0.30
CA THR A 98 -0.71 13.96 -1.29
C THR A 98 -1.72 12.82 -1.50
N THR A 99 -2.82 12.90 -0.77
CA THR A 99 -4.05 12.12 -0.95
C THR A 99 -5.04 13.03 -1.66
N GLN A 100 -4.76 13.41 -2.92
CA GLN A 100 -5.75 14.19 -3.66
C GLN A 100 -6.40 13.35 -4.75
N ALA A 101 -7.63 12.92 -4.48
CA ALA A 101 -8.65 12.94 -5.51
C ALA A 101 -9.00 14.42 -5.71
N VAL A 102 -8.56 15.01 -6.83
CA VAL A 102 -9.09 16.29 -7.28
C VAL A 102 -10.54 16.06 -7.63
N THR A 103 -11.46 16.68 -6.88
CA THR A 103 -12.90 16.51 -7.06
C THR A 103 -13.41 17.28 -8.27
N ASP A 104 -12.76 18.41 -8.61
CA ASP A 104 -13.00 19.18 -9.84
C ASP A 104 -11.71 19.89 -10.32
N PRO A 105 -11.14 19.54 -11.49
CA PRO A 105 -9.91 20.16 -11.99
C PRO A 105 -10.11 21.61 -12.52
N THR A 106 -11.34 22.15 -12.46
CA THR A 106 -11.64 23.52 -12.92
C THR A 106 -11.78 24.54 -11.79
N ASP A 107 -11.84 24.10 -10.53
CA ASP A 107 -11.89 24.98 -9.38
C ASP A 107 -10.48 25.27 -8.83
N PRO A 108 -9.95 26.50 -8.97
CA PRO A 108 -8.64 26.85 -8.42
C PRO A 108 -8.57 26.74 -6.88
N ALA A 109 -9.71 26.71 -6.18
CA ALA A 109 -9.75 26.52 -4.72
C ALA A 109 -9.50 25.06 -4.30
N ASP A 110 -9.70 24.09 -5.20
CA ASP A 110 -9.48 22.67 -4.88
C ASP A 110 -7.98 22.33 -4.85
N PHE A 111 -7.11 23.10 -5.51
CA PHE A 111 -5.65 22.91 -5.45
C PHE A 111 -5.03 23.37 -4.11
N ASP A 112 -5.63 24.35 -3.44
CA ASP A 112 -5.15 24.86 -2.15
C ASP A 112 -5.58 24.00 -0.95
N ASN A 113 -6.54 23.08 -1.13
CA ASN A 113 -7.14 22.34 -0.02
C ASN A 113 -6.34 21.08 0.42
N ALA A 114 -5.31 20.68 -0.34
CA ALA A 114 -4.42 19.56 0.03
C ALA A 114 -2.95 19.94 0.14
N ILE A 115 -2.55 21.12 -0.34
CA ILE A 115 -1.16 21.59 -0.31
C ILE A 115 -1.03 22.58 0.84
N GLY A 116 -0.94 22.07 2.08
CA GLY A 116 -0.55 22.92 3.22
C GLY A 116 -1.42 22.88 4.47
N GLN A 117 -2.20 21.83 4.71
CA GLN A 117 -2.84 21.66 6.02
C GLN A 117 -1.76 21.38 7.09
N ALA A 118 -1.27 22.45 7.72
CA ALA A 118 -0.35 22.35 8.85
C ALA A 118 -1.08 21.68 10.02
N ALA A 119 -0.50 20.62 10.55
CA ALA A 119 -1.02 19.96 11.74
C ALA A 119 -1.04 20.94 12.92
N SER A 120 -2.19 21.12 13.57
CA SER A 120 -2.32 21.96 14.78
C SER A 120 -2.03 21.19 16.08
N THR A 121 -2.00 19.85 16.00
CA THR A 121 -1.74 18.90 17.08
C THR A 121 -1.08 17.62 16.53
N ALA A 122 -0.46 16.81 17.39
CA ALA A 122 0.13 15.51 17.00
C ALA A 122 -0.91 14.53 16.44
N ASP A 123 -2.16 14.60 16.90
CA ASP A 123 -3.25 13.76 16.36
C ASP A 123 -3.68 14.21 14.97
N THR A 124 -3.56 15.51 14.68
CA THR A 124 -3.80 16.05 13.33
C THR A 124 -2.57 15.98 12.41
N SER A 125 -1.41 15.49 12.89
CA SER A 125 -0.23 15.36 12.03
C SER A 125 -0.21 14.08 11.21
N TYR A 126 -1.18 13.18 11.43
CA TYR A 126 -1.30 11.93 10.71
C TYR A 126 -2.73 11.66 10.27
N ILE A 127 -2.89 11.18 9.04
CA ILE A 127 -4.16 10.74 8.46
C ILE A 127 -4.13 9.23 8.18
N ASN A 128 -5.30 8.63 8.03
CA ASN A 128 -5.40 7.25 7.56
C ASN A 128 -4.77 7.17 6.17
N ALA A 129 -4.00 6.12 5.91
CA ALA A 129 -3.51 5.79 4.58
C ALA A 129 -4.68 5.26 3.73
N GLN A 130 -5.48 6.20 3.21
CA GLN A 130 -6.66 5.94 2.40
C GLN A 130 -6.50 6.56 1.02
N PHE A 131 -6.82 5.78 -0.01
CA PHE A 131 -6.67 6.19 -1.40
C PHE A 131 -7.96 5.90 -2.15
N THR A 132 -8.58 6.96 -2.66
CA THR A 132 -9.85 6.90 -3.41
C THR A 132 -9.58 7.10 -4.89
N SER A 133 -10.10 6.19 -5.72
CA SER A 133 -10.02 6.27 -7.18
C SER A 133 -11.43 6.27 -7.78
N ILE A 134 -11.68 7.22 -8.68
CA ILE A 134 -12.95 7.31 -9.43
C ILE A 134 -12.75 6.84 -10.87
N SER A 135 -11.66 7.29 -11.50
CA SER A 135 -11.35 6.95 -12.89
C SER A 135 -9.87 7.10 -13.18
N GLY A 136 -9.36 6.27 -14.08
CA GLY A 136 -8.01 6.33 -14.58
C GLY A 136 -7.03 5.48 -13.78
N LYS A 137 -5.74 5.75 -13.98
CA LYS A 137 -4.64 5.04 -13.33
C LYS A 137 -3.67 6.04 -12.74
N TYR A 138 -3.33 5.85 -11.46
CA TYR A 138 -2.30 6.64 -10.81
C TYR A 138 -1.47 5.77 -9.87
N MET A 139 -0.31 6.29 -9.48
CA MET A 139 0.63 5.61 -8.63
C MET A 139 0.99 6.50 -7.45
N VAL A 140 1.03 5.91 -6.25
CA VAL A 140 1.50 6.57 -5.02
C VAL A 140 2.56 5.70 -4.38
N THR A 141 3.60 6.32 -3.83
CA THR A 141 4.58 5.63 -2.99
C THR A 141 4.30 6.03 -1.56
N VAL A 142 4.23 5.08 -0.63
CA VAL A 142 3.90 5.27 0.78
C VAL A 142 5.08 4.79 1.63
N PRO A 143 5.61 5.59 2.56
CA PRO A 143 6.61 5.12 3.51
C PRO A 143 5.96 4.16 4.51
N ILE A 144 6.57 2.99 4.70
CA ILE A 144 6.09 1.93 5.61
C ILE A 144 7.08 1.59 6.72
N HIS A 145 8.33 2.08 6.66
CA HIS A 145 9.33 2.07 7.75
C HIS A 145 9.27 0.88 8.73
N GLY A 146 9.45 -0.34 8.24
CA GLY A 146 9.55 -1.52 9.10
C GLY A 146 8.22 -2.07 9.62
N ILE A 147 7.09 -1.68 9.02
CA ILE A 147 5.83 -2.44 9.14
C ILE A 147 6.04 -3.83 8.54
N ASP A 148 5.68 -4.88 9.27
CA ASP A 148 5.98 -6.26 8.87
C ASP A 148 5.06 -6.78 7.73
N ARG A 149 3.78 -6.41 7.77
CA ARG A 149 2.82 -6.72 6.70
C ARG A 149 1.88 -5.56 6.43
N ILE A 150 1.45 -5.46 5.17
CA ILE A 150 0.46 -4.47 4.72
C ILE A 150 -0.81 -5.17 4.25
N GLY A 151 -1.92 -4.90 4.92
CA GLY A 151 -3.26 -5.31 4.55
C GLY A 151 -3.93 -4.27 3.66
N PHE A 152 -4.73 -4.72 2.70
CA PHE A 152 -5.49 -3.86 1.79
C PHE A 152 -6.98 -4.05 2.05
N ALA A 153 -7.59 -3.09 2.73
CA ALA A 153 -8.98 -3.17 3.09
C ALA A 153 -9.85 -2.28 2.20
N HIS A 154 -11.08 -2.71 1.93
CA HIS A 154 -12.12 -1.88 1.33
C HIS A 154 -13.35 -1.82 2.23
N ASP A 155 -14.04 -0.68 2.23
CA ASP A 155 -15.29 -0.51 2.96
C ASP A 155 -16.46 -0.70 1.97
N GLY A 156 -17.20 -1.81 2.08
CA GLY A 156 -18.39 -2.07 1.25
C GLY A 156 -18.16 -2.98 0.05
N ALA A 157 -18.96 -2.89 -1.01
CA ALA A 157 -18.75 -3.68 -2.22
C ALA A 157 -17.80 -2.94 -3.18
N LYS A 158 -16.70 -3.58 -3.61
CA LYS A 158 -15.81 -2.98 -4.62
C LYS A 158 -16.39 -3.10 -6.02
N GLY A 159 -16.23 -2.06 -6.84
CA GLY A 159 -16.47 -2.15 -8.27
C GLY A 159 -15.56 -3.20 -8.92
N ALA A 160 -16.07 -3.95 -9.90
CA ALA A 160 -15.28 -4.95 -10.63
C ALA A 160 -14.08 -4.34 -11.41
N GLN A 161 -14.09 -3.01 -11.57
CA GLN A 161 -13.07 -2.25 -12.28
C GLN A 161 -12.05 -1.62 -11.33
N PHE A 162 -12.27 -1.67 -10.01
CA PHE A 162 -11.31 -1.20 -9.02
C PHE A 162 -10.22 -2.25 -8.80
N LYS A 163 -9.02 -1.92 -9.27
CA LYS A 163 -7.83 -2.76 -9.17
C LYS A 163 -6.75 -2.01 -8.42
N VAL A 164 -6.16 -2.70 -7.46
CA VAL A 164 -5.00 -2.21 -6.70
C VAL A 164 -3.84 -3.15 -6.98
N ARG A 165 -2.67 -2.61 -7.25
CA ARG A 165 -1.42 -3.37 -7.40
C ARG A 165 -0.39 -2.79 -6.44
N ALA A 166 0.41 -3.65 -5.83
CA ALA A 166 1.39 -3.26 -4.83
C ALA A 166 2.77 -3.86 -5.11
N ALA A 167 3.81 -3.13 -4.73
CA ALA A 167 5.17 -3.61 -4.65
C ALA A 167 5.93 -2.90 -3.54
N CYS A 168 6.88 -3.56 -2.87
CA CYS A 168 7.69 -2.92 -1.84
C CYS A 168 9.15 -2.76 -2.28
N SER A 169 9.82 -1.71 -1.83
CA SER A 169 11.24 -1.48 -2.10
C SER A 169 11.97 -0.81 -0.94
N THR A 170 13.29 -0.87 -0.99
CA THR A 170 14.20 -0.15 -0.12
C THR A 170 15.23 0.55 -1.01
N LEU A 171 15.47 1.84 -0.80
CA LEU A 171 16.46 2.62 -1.55
C LEU A 171 17.89 2.37 -1.02
#